data_AF-A0A8S1F7I5-F1
#
_entry.id   AF-A0A8S1F7I5-F1
#
_cell.length_a   1.000
_cell.length_b   1.000
_cell.length_c   1.000
_cell.angle_alpha   90.00
_cell.angle_beta   90.00
_cell.angle_gamma   90.00
#
_symmetry.space_group_name_H-M   'P 1'
#
loop_
_entity.id
_entity.type
_entity.pdbx_description
1 polymer ?
#
loop_
_entity_poly.entity_id
_entity_poly.type
_entity_poly.pdbx_seq_one_letter_code
_entity_poly.pdbx_strand_id
1 'polypeptide(L)'
;MTTTTRKRVSRLPLTMETKRPRTCEDVKLAELLGKMRNSSSRDEAKQAGSILKALLNTEERIRKFVENEENFDALVAIFIKHASNLKTDEHNCEILQYSISILGNCCHVVPETGFSVKKLCRNFWELGVRILENSSMDIKTSLCKLIANICLNKELALSWISSKTLTFDNIAALLDSEDMKLVRQCIRVFQVLANASLTREKKLSRS
;
A
#
# COMPACT_ATOMS: atom_id res chain seq x y z
N MET A 1 38.40 2.17 56.37
CA MET A 1 37.39 2.95 55.62
C MET A 1 38.06 3.35 54.30
N THR A 2 37.70 2.94 53.09
CA THR A 2 36.46 2.40 52.49
C THR A 2 36.86 1.57 51.25
N THR A 3 36.35 0.35 51.12
CA THR A 3 36.47 -0.51 49.92
C THR A 3 35.24 -0.30 49.04
N THR A 4 35.43 0.12 47.78
CA THR A 4 34.32 0.33 46.82
C THR A 4 34.14 -0.90 45.94
N THR A 5 33.09 -1.68 46.21
CA THR A 5 32.68 -2.82 45.38
C THR A 5 31.75 -2.35 44.25
N ARG A 6 32.21 -2.39 42.99
CA ARG A 6 31.37 -2.15 41.80
C ARG A 6 30.49 -3.38 41.54
N LYS A 7 29.17 -3.23 41.70
CA LYS A 7 28.18 -4.23 41.25
C LYS A 7 28.11 -4.26 39.72
N ARG A 8 28.32 -5.45 39.15
CA ARG A 8 28.18 -5.78 37.73
C ARG A 8 26.68 -5.92 37.43
N VAL A 9 26.13 -5.04 36.60
CA VAL A 9 24.75 -5.17 36.09
C VAL A 9 24.75 -6.26 35.01
N SER A 10 24.05 -7.35 35.29
CA SER A 10 23.79 -8.45 34.37
C SER A 10 22.93 -7.98 33.20
N ARG A 11 23.45 -8.09 31.98
CA ARG A 11 22.66 -7.95 30.74
C ARG A 11 21.77 -9.18 30.61
N LEU A 12 20.45 -8.96 30.54
CA LEU A 12 19.47 -9.97 30.13
C LEU A 12 19.72 -10.37 28.65
N PRO A 13 19.46 -11.63 28.26
CA PRO A 13 19.64 -12.08 26.89
C PRO A 13 18.57 -11.49 25.97
N LEU A 14 18.98 -11.09 24.76
CA LEU A 14 18.08 -10.82 23.64
C LEU A 14 17.22 -12.06 23.39
N THR A 15 15.90 -11.90 23.47
CA THR A 15 14.94 -12.93 23.04
C THR A 15 15.21 -13.25 21.58
N MET A 16 15.62 -14.49 21.31
CA MET A 16 15.71 -15.02 19.95
C MET A 16 14.29 -15.01 19.36
N GLU A 17 14.05 -14.15 18.36
CA GLU A 17 12.86 -14.24 17.52
C GLU A 17 12.89 -15.58 16.78
N THR A 18 12.14 -16.56 17.29
CA THR A 18 11.92 -17.82 16.61
C THR A 18 11.06 -17.55 15.37
N LYS A 19 11.69 -17.47 14.20
CA LYS A 19 10.98 -17.39 12.92
C LYS A 19 10.00 -18.56 12.83
N ARG A 20 8.71 -18.26 12.70
CA ARG A 20 7.64 -19.24 12.55
C ARG A 20 7.94 -20.13 11.32
N PRO A 21 7.73 -21.46 11.38
CA PRO A 21 7.91 -22.31 10.22
C PRO A 21 7.03 -21.83 9.06
N ARG A 22 7.60 -21.65 7.86
CA ARG A 22 6.84 -21.25 6.66
C ARG A 22 5.84 -22.36 6.30
N THR A 23 4.58 -21.99 6.10
CA THR A 23 3.56 -22.92 5.62
C THR A 23 3.71 -23.16 4.12
N CYS A 24 3.11 -24.24 3.59
CA CYS A 24 3.04 -24.49 2.15
C CYS A 24 2.39 -23.31 1.39
N GLU A 25 1.42 -22.65 2.03
CA GLU A 25 0.77 -21.46 1.49
C GLU A 25 1.72 -20.26 1.44
N ASP A 26 2.53 -20.03 2.48
CA ASP A 26 3.55 -18.97 2.48
C ASP A 26 4.58 -19.13 1.37
N VAL A 27 5.00 -20.38 1.10
CA VAL A 27 5.93 -20.69 0.01
C VAL A 27 5.31 -20.35 -1.33
N LYS A 28 4.03 -20.72 -1.54
CA LYS A 28 3.30 -20.40 -2.77
C LYS A 28 3.12 -18.90 -2.97
N LEU A 29 2.80 -18.15 -1.91
CA LEU A 29 2.66 -16.69 -1.96
C LEU A 29 4.00 -16.02 -2.32
N ALA A 30 5.09 -16.45 -1.68
CA ALA A 30 6.43 -15.95 -1.99
C ALA A 30 6.84 -16.26 -3.44
N GLU A 31 6.50 -17.43 -3.96
CA GLU A 31 6.75 -17.79 -5.37
C GLU A 31 5.98 -16.88 -6.34
N LEU A 32 4.69 -16.64 -6.08
CA LEU A 32 3.86 -15.76 -6.92
C LEU A 32 4.39 -14.32 -6.91
N LEU A 33 4.76 -13.79 -5.74
CA LEU A 33 5.38 -12.47 -5.61
C LEU A 33 6.73 -12.41 -6.35
N GLY A 34 7.53 -13.47 -6.24
CA GLY A 34 8.79 -13.60 -6.98
C GLY A 34 8.59 -13.57 -8.50
N LYS A 35 7.59 -14.30 -9.02
CA LYS A 35 7.24 -14.31 -10.44
C LYS A 35 6.75 -12.95 -10.94
N MET A 36 5.86 -12.30 -10.18
CA MET A 36 5.42 -10.93 -10.50
C MET A 36 6.58 -9.94 -10.54
N ARG A 37 7.55 -10.08 -9.62
CA ARG A 37 8.67 -9.16 -9.51
C ARG A 37 9.74 -9.38 -10.58
N ASN A 38 10.08 -10.63 -10.88
CA ASN A 38 11.33 -10.98 -11.56
C ASN A 38 11.18 -11.91 -12.77
N SER A 39 9.97 -12.39 -13.12
CA SER A 39 9.86 -13.28 -14.28
C SER A 39 10.29 -12.57 -15.56
N SER A 40 11.08 -13.27 -16.36
CA SER A 40 11.42 -12.88 -17.73
C SER A 40 10.25 -13.10 -18.69
N SER A 41 9.27 -13.93 -18.31
CA SER A 41 8.06 -14.19 -19.07
C SER A 41 6.93 -13.28 -18.60
N ARG A 42 6.44 -12.45 -19.53
CA ARG A 42 5.37 -11.48 -19.27
C ARG A 42 4.08 -12.18 -18.86
N ASP A 43 3.73 -13.26 -19.55
CA ASP A 43 2.49 -13.99 -19.28
C ASP A 43 2.54 -14.71 -17.93
N GLU A 44 3.70 -15.20 -17.52
CA GLU A 44 3.88 -15.79 -16.20
C GLU A 44 3.71 -14.76 -15.08
N ALA A 45 4.28 -13.56 -15.23
CA ALA A 45 4.14 -12.50 -14.25
C ALA A 45 2.68 -12.04 -14.11
N LYS A 46 1.97 -11.92 -15.22
CA LYS A 46 0.53 -11.60 -15.27
C LYS A 46 -0.31 -12.69 -14.62
N GLN A 47 -0.06 -13.95 -14.99
CA GLN A 47 -0.75 -15.10 -14.42
C GLN A 47 -0.52 -15.20 -12.92
N ALA A 48 0.71 -14.95 -12.45
CA ALA A 48 1.02 -14.91 -11.02
C ALA A 48 0.24 -13.82 -10.29
N GLY A 49 0.13 -12.62 -10.86
CA GLY A 49 -0.69 -11.52 -10.30
C GLY A 49 -2.18 -11.85 -10.23
N SER A 50 -2.71 -12.48 -11.27
CA SER A 50 -4.10 -12.96 -11.31
C SER A 50 -4.36 -14.03 -10.24
N ILE A 51 -3.48 -15.03 -10.13
CA ILE A 51 -3.59 -16.09 -9.11
C ILE A 51 -3.48 -15.49 -7.71
N LEU A 52 -2.52 -14.60 -7.46
CA LEU A 52 -2.35 -13.96 -6.15
C LEU A 52 -3.61 -13.19 -5.74
N LYS A 53 -4.18 -12.40 -6.66
CA LYS A 53 -5.44 -11.69 -6.42
C LYS A 53 -6.61 -12.63 -6.13
N ALA A 54 -6.68 -13.77 -6.82
CA ALA A 54 -7.72 -14.78 -6.59
C ALA A 54 -7.54 -15.53 -5.26
N LEU A 55 -6.30 -15.74 -4.82
CA LEU A 55 -6.01 -16.31 -3.49
C LEU A 55 -6.45 -15.34 -2.38
N LEU A 56 -6.21 -14.04 -2.55
CA LEU A 56 -6.54 -12.99 -1.59
C LEU A 56 -7.96 -12.44 -1.78
N ASN A 57 -8.94 -13.35 -1.93
CA ASN A 57 -10.34 -13.02 -2.20
C ASN A 57 -11.23 -12.85 -0.94
N THR A 58 -10.72 -13.19 0.25
CA THR A 58 -11.44 -13.03 1.52
C THR A 58 -10.66 -12.19 2.51
N GLU A 59 -11.36 -11.55 3.45
CA GLU A 59 -10.73 -10.76 4.51
C GLU A 59 -9.76 -11.59 5.36
N GLU A 60 -10.12 -12.82 5.71
CA GLU A 60 -9.28 -13.71 6.50
C GLU A 60 -7.92 -13.96 5.83
N ARG A 61 -7.93 -14.26 4.52
CA ARG A 61 -6.70 -14.50 3.75
C ARG A 61 -5.88 -13.22 3.60
N ILE A 62 -6.52 -12.07 3.42
CA ILE A 62 -5.84 -10.78 3.40
C ILE A 62 -5.16 -10.49 4.75
N ARG A 63 -5.84 -10.74 5.88
CA ARG A 63 -5.24 -10.57 7.22
C ARG A 63 -4.02 -11.45 7.40
N LYS A 64 -4.13 -12.74 7.09
CA LYS A 64 -2.98 -13.68 7.16
C LYS A 64 -1.83 -13.26 6.24
N PHE A 65 -2.13 -12.79 5.04
CA PHE A 65 -1.13 -12.29 4.10
C PHE A 65 -0.38 -11.08 4.66
N VAL A 66 -1.10 -10.14 5.27
CA VAL A 66 -0.53 -8.93 5.88
C VAL A 66 0.26 -9.21 7.15
N GLU A 67 -0.16 -10.19 7.96
CA GLU A 67 0.57 -10.61 9.17
C GLU A 67 1.99 -11.13 8.86
N ASN A 68 2.23 -11.58 7.63
CA ASN A 68 3.56 -11.92 7.14
C ASN A 68 4.20 -10.69 6.47
N GLU A 69 5.01 -9.95 7.23
CA GLU A 69 5.65 -8.71 6.77
C GLU A 69 6.48 -8.91 5.48
N GLU A 70 7.17 -10.06 5.33
CA GLU A 70 7.96 -10.36 4.13
C GLU A 70 7.10 -10.36 2.85
N ASN A 71 5.86 -10.86 2.95
CA ASN A 71 4.93 -10.91 1.81
C ASN A 71 4.39 -9.52 1.46
N PHE A 72 4.00 -8.74 2.47
CA PHE A 72 3.47 -7.40 2.26
C PHE A 72 4.55 -6.45 1.71
N ASP A 73 5.76 -6.51 2.26
CA ASP A 73 6.90 -5.71 1.82
C ASP A 73 7.26 -6.03 0.35
N ALA A 74 7.23 -7.31 -0.02
CA ALA A 74 7.45 -7.74 -1.40
C ALA A 74 6.38 -7.17 -2.34
N LEU A 75 5.10 -7.16 -1.94
CA LEU A 75 4.02 -6.57 -2.72
C LEU A 75 4.20 -5.05 -2.92
N VAL A 76 4.61 -4.33 -1.87
CA VAL A 76 4.91 -2.89 -1.98
C VAL A 76 6.10 -2.65 -2.90
N ALA A 77 7.14 -3.49 -2.84
CA ALA A 77 8.30 -3.40 -3.74
C ALA A 77 7.92 -3.64 -5.22
N ILE A 78 6.99 -4.57 -5.49
CA ILE A 78 6.44 -4.79 -6.84
C ILE A 78 5.72 -3.53 -7.32
N PHE A 79 4.83 -2.96 -6.50
CA PHE A 79 4.16 -1.70 -6.84
C PHE A 79 5.16 -0.59 -7.20
N ILE A 80 6.17 -0.36 -6.35
CA ILE A 80 7.20 0.67 -6.58
C ILE A 80 7.92 0.44 -7.92
N LYS A 81 8.36 -0.79 -8.18
CA LYS A 81 9.08 -1.16 -9.40
C LYS A 81 8.26 -0.84 -10.65
N HIS A 82 7.01 -1.30 -10.71
CA HIS A 82 6.18 -1.14 -11.91
C HIS A 82 5.64 0.29 -12.06
N ALA A 83 5.32 0.99 -10.97
CA ALA A 83 4.93 2.40 -11.01
C ALA A 83 6.08 3.30 -11.51
N SER A 84 7.33 2.98 -11.13
CA SER A 84 8.52 3.73 -11.56
C SER A 84 8.83 3.56 -13.06
N ASN A 85 8.38 2.46 -13.66
CA ASN A 85 8.66 2.09 -15.06
C ASN A 85 7.44 2.24 -15.99
N LEU A 86 6.40 2.96 -15.56
CA LEU A 86 5.13 3.08 -16.28
C LEU A 86 5.26 3.63 -17.72
N LYS A 87 6.26 4.49 -17.99
CA LYS A 87 6.48 5.09 -19.31
C LYS A 87 7.36 4.25 -20.24
N THR A 88 8.09 3.28 -19.70
CA THR A 88 9.15 2.57 -20.43
C THR A 88 8.75 1.17 -20.87
N ASP A 89 7.67 0.63 -20.32
CA ASP A 89 7.20 -0.70 -20.63
C ASP A 89 5.69 -0.76 -20.39
N GLU A 90 4.93 -0.76 -21.49
CA GLU A 90 3.47 -0.80 -21.53
C GLU A 90 2.88 -2.03 -20.81
N HIS A 91 3.67 -3.09 -20.61
CA HIS A 91 3.21 -4.34 -20.01
C HIS A 91 3.33 -4.32 -18.49
N ASN A 92 4.01 -3.31 -17.92
CA ASN A 92 3.96 -3.00 -16.49
C ASN A 92 2.55 -2.64 -16.01
N CYS A 93 1.67 -2.20 -16.91
CA CYS A 93 0.33 -1.74 -16.58
C CYS A 93 -0.51 -2.81 -15.86
N GLU A 94 -0.46 -4.07 -16.30
CA GLU A 94 -1.27 -5.13 -15.68
C GLU A 94 -0.74 -5.57 -14.31
N ILE A 95 0.57 -5.76 -14.17
CA ILE A 95 1.18 -6.10 -12.87
C ILE A 95 0.99 -4.94 -11.88
N LEU A 96 1.11 -3.71 -12.37
CA LEU A 96 0.79 -2.52 -11.60
C LEU A 96 -0.68 -2.52 -11.16
N GLN A 97 -1.62 -2.83 -12.07
CA GLN A 97 -3.04 -2.91 -11.72
C GLN A 97 -3.31 -3.98 -10.64
N TYR A 98 -2.72 -5.17 -10.76
CA TYR A 98 -2.83 -6.22 -9.75
C TYR A 98 -2.26 -5.77 -8.41
N SER A 99 -1.03 -5.24 -8.39
CA SER A 99 -0.39 -4.80 -7.15
C SER A 99 -1.17 -3.66 -6.47
N ILE A 100 -1.62 -2.65 -7.21
CA ILE A 100 -2.48 -1.57 -6.67
C ILE A 100 -3.78 -2.15 -6.12
N SER A 101 -4.44 -3.04 -6.86
CA SER A 101 -5.72 -3.63 -6.45
C SER A 101 -5.57 -4.45 -5.16
N ILE A 102 -4.50 -5.23 -5.02
CA ILE A 102 -4.25 -6.07 -3.84
C ILE A 102 -3.87 -5.19 -2.65
N LEU A 103 -2.98 -4.21 -2.83
CA LEU A 103 -2.65 -3.21 -1.80
C LEU A 103 -3.91 -2.46 -1.33
N GLY A 104 -4.80 -2.12 -2.27
CA GLY A 104 -6.06 -1.44 -1.96
C GLY A 104 -6.93 -2.30 -1.06
N ASN A 105 -7.03 -3.60 -1.33
CA ASN A 105 -7.77 -4.51 -0.47
C ASN A 105 -7.08 -4.69 0.90
N CYS A 106 -5.75 -4.78 0.96
CA CYS A 106 -5.01 -4.84 2.23
C CYS A 106 -5.28 -3.61 3.11
N CYS A 107 -5.18 -2.40 2.54
CA CYS A 107 -5.46 -1.15 3.25
C CYS A 107 -6.94 -0.97 3.63
N HIS A 108 -7.85 -1.73 3.01
CA HIS A 108 -9.26 -1.73 3.41
C HIS A 108 -9.51 -2.64 4.61
N VAL A 109 -8.98 -3.86 4.57
CA VAL A 109 -9.21 -4.90 5.59
C VAL A 109 -8.37 -4.64 6.85
N VAL A 110 -7.14 -4.14 6.66
CA VAL A 110 -6.18 -3.80 7.72
C VAL A 110 -5.67 -2.37 7.47
N PRO A 111 -6.42 -1.32 7.87
CA PRO A 111 -6.09 0.08 7.59
C PRO A 111 -4.69 0.52 8.05
N GLU A 112 -4.14 -0.13 9.08
CA GLU A 112 -2.80 0.10 9.61
C GLU A 112 -1.70 -0.13 8.57
N THR A 113 -1.95 -1.01 7.58
CA THR A 113 -1.01 -1.28 6.49
C THR A 113 -0.71 -0.05 5.63
N GLY A 114 -1.58 0.97 5.66
CA GLY A 114 -1.30 2.26 5.02
C GLY A 114 0.00 2.91 5.54
N PHE A 115 0.33 2.72 6.82
CA PHE A 115 1.60 3.22 7.38
C PHE A 115 2.79 2.44 6.82
N SER A 116 2.66 1.12 6.66
CA SER A 116 3.68 0.28 6.03
C SER A 116 3.91 0.71 4.58
N VAL A 117 2.85 0.98 3.81
CA VAL A 117 2.97 1.55 2.46
C VAL A 117 3.74 2.87 2.49
N LYS A 118 3.36 3.81 3.36
CA LYS A 118 4.06 5.11 3.49
C LYS A 118 5.53 4.95 3.89
N LYS A 119 5.85 4.01 4.79
CA LYS A 119 7.21 3.73 5.27
C LYS A 119 8.10 3.18 4.16
N LEU A 120 7.58 2.21 3.40
CA LEU A 120 8.32 1.49 2.35
C LEU A 120 8.36 2.25 1.02
N CYS A 121 7.32 3.04 0.74
CA CYS A 121 7.15 3.83 -0.47
C CYS A 121 7.09 5.33 -0.12
N ARG A 122 8.24 5.92 0.19
CA ARG A 122 8.30 7.33 0.64
C ARG A 122 7.82 8.33 -0.41
N ASN A 123 7.96 7.99 -1.70
CA ASN A 123 7.51 8.78 -2.84
C ASN A 123 6.14 8.32 -3.39
N PHE A 124 5.31 7.66 -2.56
CA PHE A 124 4.01 7.13 -2.97
C PHE A 124 3.14 8.17 -3.71
N TRP A 125 3.08 9.40 -3.22
CA TRP A 125 2.26 10.46 -3.82
C TRP A 125 2.78 10.91 -5.19
N GLU A 126 4.10 10.98 -5.36
CA GLU A 126 4.73 11.31 -6.65
C GLU A 126 4.49 10.20 -7.68
N LEU A 127 4.62 8.94 -7.27
CA LEU A 127 4.24 7.79 -8.10
C LEU A 127 2.74 7.81 -8.42
N GLY A 128 1.90 8.20 -7.47
CA GLY A 128 0.46 8.38 -7.67
C GLY A 128 0.15 9.39 -8.77
N VAL A 129 0.78 10.58 -8.73
CA VAL A 129 0.66 11.60 -9.79
C VAL A 129 1.03 11.02 -11.15
N ARG A 130 2.19 10.35 -11.23
CA ARG A 130 2.66 9.72 -12.48
C ARG A 130 1.67 8.70 -13.02
N ILE A 131 1.06 7.89 -12.16
CA ILE A 131 0.04 6.92 -12.56
C ILE A 131 -1.22 7.62 -13.06
N LEU A 132 -1.70 8.65 -12.35
CA LEU A 132 -2.90 9.39 -12.75
C LEU A 132 -2.75 10.08 -14.12
N GLU A 133 -1.55 10.52 -14.46
CA GLU A 133 -1.26 11.18 -15.74
C GLU A 133 -1.07 10.18 -16.89
N ASN A 134 -0.46 9.02 -16.65
CA ASN A 134 0.11 8.20 -17.72
C ASN A 134 -0.47 6.77 -17.84
N SER A 135 -1.52 6.43 -17.08
CA SER A 135 -2.10 5.08 -17.10
C SER A 135 -3.54 5.05 -17.65
N SER A 136 -4.04 3.83 -17.91
CA SER A 136 -5.43 3.59 -18.30
C SER A 136 -6.42 3.92 -17.18
N MET A 137 -7.69 4.15 -17.55
CA MET A 137 -8.76 4.48 -16.59
C MET A 137 -8.94 3.40 -15.50
N ASP A 138 -8.73 2.13 -15.83
CA ASP A 138 -8.81 1.03 -14.86
C ASP A 138 -7.73 1.10 -13.77
N ILE A 139 -6.51 1.50 -14.16
CA ILE A 139 -5.40 1.69 -13.22
C ILE A 139 -5.65 2.93 -12.36
N LYS A 140 -6.10 4.04 -12.97
CA LYS A 140 -6.50 5.25 -12.24
C LYS A 140 -7.61 4.96 -11.22
N THR A 141 -8.61 4.16 -11.60
CA THR A 141 -9.70 3.73 -10.71
C THR A 141 -9.17 2.91 -9.55
N SER A 142 -8.29 1.95 -9.83
CA SER A 142 -7.66 1.12 -8.80
C SER A 142 -6.80 1.95 -7.85
N LEU A 143 -6.07 2.94 -8.37
CA LEU A 143 -5.25 3.85 -7.58
C LEU A 143 -6.12 4.74 -6.69
N CYS A 144 -7.19 5.33 -7.21
CA CYS A 144 -8.13 6.14 -6.42
C CYS A 144 -8.74 5.31 -5.28
N LYS A 145 -9.08 4.04 -5.55
CA LYS A 145 -9.54 3.10 -4.51
C LYS A 145 -8.46 2.87 -3.44
N LEU A 146 -7.21 2.60 -3.83
CA LEU A 146 -6.09 2.41 -2.90
C LEU A 146 -5.88 3.66 -2.04
N ILE A 147 -5.83 4.84 -2.66
CA ILE A 147 -5.67 6.12 -1.98
C ILE A 147 -6.78 6.34 -0.95
N ALA A 148 -8.05 6.14 -1.34
CA ALA A 148 -9.18 6.26 -0.42
C ALA A 148 -9.06 5.32 0.78
N ASN A 149 -8.56 4.09 0.56
CA ASN A 149 -8.37 3.09 1.62
C ASN A 149 -7.21 3.46 2.55
N ILE A 150 -6.07 3.91 2.02
CA ILE A 150 -4.94 4.42 2.82
C ILE A 150 -5.41 5.57 3.71
N CYS A 151 -6.23 6.47 3.16
CA CYS A 151 -6.72 7.65 3.87
C CYS A 151 -7.83 7.37 4.89
N LEU A 152 -8.31 6.13 5.02
CA LEU A 152 -9.14 5.74 6.16
C LEU A 152 -8.39 5.95 7.48
N ASN A 153 -7.07 5.86 7.45
CA ASN A 153 -6.23 6.35 8.53
C ASN A 153 -6.14 7.88 8.48
N LYS A 154 -6.65 8.53 9.53
CA LYS A 154 -6.71 10.01 9.61
C LYS A 154 -5.34 10.68 9.58
N GLU A 155 -4.31 10.07 10.16
CA GLU A 155 -2.97 10.64 10.16
C GLU A 155 -2.38 10.65 8.75
N LEU A 156 -2.58 9.56 7.99
CA LEU A 156 -2.16 9.48 6.60
C LEU A 156 -2.95 10.45 5.71
N ALA A 157 -4.26 10.58 5.92
CA ALA A 157 -5.09 11.56 5.23
C ALA A 157 -4.60 13.00 5.48
N LEU A 158 -4.34 13.37 6.74
CA LEU A 158 -3.83 14.70 7.09
C LEU A 158 -2.42 14.93 6.54
N SER A 159 -1.57 13.90 6.54
CA SER A 159 -0.24 13.95 5.95
C SER A 159 -0.29 14.23 4.45
N TRP A 160 -1.31 13.72 3.75
CA TRP A 160 -1.49 13.99 2.33
C TRP A 160 -2.10 15.37 2.06
N ILE A 161 -3.11 15.79 2.84
CA ILE A 161 -3.66 17.15 2.74
C ILE A 161 -2.55 18.20 2.94
N SER A 162 -1.58 17.88 3.79
CA SER A 162 -0.44 18.76 4.06
C SER A 162 0.67 18.67 3.01
N SER A 163 0.66 17.67 2.12
CA SER A 163 1.67 17.56 1.08
C SER A 163 1.34 18.47 -0.09
N LYS A 164 2.33 19.21 -0.58
CA LYS A 164 2.21 20.14 -1.72
C LYS A 164 2.11 19.42 -3.08
N THR A 165 1.61 18.20 -3.10
CA THR A 165 1.59 17.32 -4.28
C THR A 165 0.34 17.58 -5.11
N LEU A 166 0.49 17.68 -6.43
CA LEU A 166 -0.58 17.90 -7.43
C LEU A 166 -1.63 16.78 -7.53
N THR A 167 -1.56 15.77 -6.64
CA THR A 167 -2.46 14.63 -6.66
C THR A 167 -3.93 15.03 -6.47
N PHE A 168 -4.21 16.11 -5.73
CA PHE A 168 -5.58 16.59 -5.51
C PHE A 168 -6.22 17.10 -6.81
N ASP A 169 -5.53 17.99 -7.51
CA ASP A 169 -6.01 18.57 -8.78
C ASP A 169 -6.17 17.48 -9.85
N ASN A 170 -5.21 16.54 -9.90
CA ASN A 170 -5.28 15.41 -10.83
C ASN A 170 -6.49 14.51 -10.56
N ILE A 171 -6.88 14.29 -9.30
CA ILE A 171 -8.09 13.51 -8.96
C ILE A 171 -9.36 14.34 -9.23
N ALA A 172 -9.33 15.65 -8.99
CA ALA A 172 -10.46 16.53 -9.27
C ALA A 172 -10.78 16.56 -10.78
N ALA A 173 -9.77 16.63 -11.63
CA ALA A 173 -9.93 16.59 -13.08
C ALA A 173 -10.57 15.27 -13.59
N LEU A 174 -10.45 14.16 -12.82
CA LEU A 174 -11.08 12.88 -13.17
C LEU A 174 -12.57 12.82 -12.82
N LEU A 175 -13.12 13.81 -12.11
CA LEU A 175 -14.56 13.87 -11.82
C LEU A 175 -15.40 14.11 -13.08
N ASP A 176 -14.82 14.72 -14.12
CA ASP A 176 -15.49 14.97 -15.40
C ASP A 176 -15.43 13.76 -16.36
N SER A 177 -14.89 12.63 -15.90
CA SER A 177 -14.80 11.40 -16.68
C SER A 177 -16.17 10.74 -16.89
N GLU A 178 -16.41 10.18 -18.08
CA GLU A 178 -17.60 9.36 -18.37
C GLU A 178 -17.60 8.01 -17.62
N ASP A 179 -16.43 7.54 -17.17
CA ASP A 179 -16.32 6.33 -16.35
C ASP A 179 -16.84 6.56 -14.92
N MET A 180 -18.10 6.19 -14.70
CA MET A 180 -18.77 6.31 -13.40
C MET A 180 -18.12 5.49 -12.28
N LYS A 181 -17.37 4.42 -12.59
CA LYS A 181 -16.62 3.67 -11.56
C LYS A 181 -15.45 4.50 -11.06
N LEU A 182 -14.71 5.13 -11.97
CA LEU A 182 -13.63 6.05 -11.65
C LEU A 182 -14.15 7.24 -10.83
N VAL A 183 -15.20 7.91 -11.31
CA VAL A 183 -15.81 9.07 -10.63
C VAL A 183 -16.22 8.71 -9.21
N ARG A 184 -16.85 7.54 -9.01
CA ARG A 184 -17.22 7.06 -7.67
C ARG A 184 -16.02 6.92 -6.74
N GLN A 185 -14.89 6.40 -7.23
CA GLN A 185 -13.68 6.30 -6.41
C GLN A 185 -13.08 7.68 -6.12
N CYS A 186 -13.09 8.61 -7.08
CA CYS A 186 -12.63 9.98 -6.87
C CYS A 186 -13.45 10.69 -5.78
N ILE A 187 -14.78 10.60 -5.85
CA ILE A 187 -15.68 11.14 -4.81
C ILE A 187 -15.36 10.53 -3.44
N ARG A 188 -15.12 9.21 -3.39
CA ARG A 188 -14.77 8.52 -2.14
C ARG A 188 -13.47 9.02 -1.54
N VAL A 189 -12.46 9.34 -2.36
CA VAL A 189 -11.22 10.00 -1.90
C VAL A 189 -11.57 11.32 -1.20
N PHE A 190 -12.31 12.21 -1.87
CA PHE A 190 -12.65 13.52 -1.31
C PHE A 190 -13.48 13.41 -0.02
N GLN A 191 -14.43 12.47 0.05
CA GLN A 191 -15.21 12.23 1.26
C GLN A 191 -14.33 11.83 2.45
N VAL A 192 -13.37 10.92 2.24
CA VAL A 192 -12.45 10.48 3.30
C VAL A 192 -11.55 11.63 3.76
N LEU A 193 -11.04 12.45 2.83
CA LEU A 193 -10.21 13.62 3.16
C LEU A 193 -11.00 14.71 3.90
N ALA A 194 -12.23 15.01 3.47
CA ALA A 194 -13.10 15.96 4.14
C ALA A 194 -13.40 15.51 5.58
N ASN A 195 -13.71 14.23 5.78
CA ASN A 195 -13.96 13.65 7.10
C ASN A 195 -12.73 13.74 8.03
N ALA A 196 -11.52 13.54 7.49
CA ALA A 196 -10.28 13.72 8.24
C ALA A 196 -10.06 15.18 8.64
N SER A 197 -10.30 16.12 7.72
CA SER A 197 -10.13 17.57 7.93
C SER A 197 -11.09 18.13 8.97
N LEU A 198 -12.38 17.80 8.87
CA LEU A 198 -13.41 18.27 9.82
C LEU A 198 -13.18 17.73 11.25
N THR A 199 -12.55 16.55 11.38
CA THR A 199 -12.16 16.04 12.70
C THR A 199 -11.05 16.91 13.34
N ARG A 200 -10.15 17.49 12.55
CA ARG A 200 -9.06 18.35 13.03
C ARG A 200 -9.60 19.65 13.61
N GLU A 201 -10.54 20.30 12.92
CA GLU A 201 -11.15 21.55 13.37
C GLU A 201 -11.89 21.38 14.70
N LYS A 202 -12.62 20.28 14.89
CA LYS A 202 -13.30 19.99 16.17
C LYS A 202 -12.35 19.76 17.36
N LYS A 203 -11.11 19.36 17.11
CA LYS A 203 -10.10 19.21 18.16
C LYS A 203 -9.45 20.54 18.53
N LEU A 204 -9.22 21.41 17.54
CA LEU A 204 -8.63 22.74 17.74
C LEU A 204 -9.62 23.75 18.35
N SER A 205 -10.93 23.59 18.12
CA SER A 205 -11.96 24.44 18.73
C SER A 205 -12.33 24.04 20.16
N ARG A 206 -11.73 22.98 20.70
CA ARG A 206 -11.96 22.47 22.07
C ARG A 206 -10.72 22.58 22.98
N SER A 207 -9.62 23.14 22.47
CA SER A 207 -8.39 23.45 23.19
C SER A 207 -8.28 24.96 23.41
#